data_AF-A0A1M6BRF0-F1
#
_entry.id   AF-A0A1M6BRF0-F1
#
_cell.length_a   1.000
_cell.length_b   1.000
_cell.length_c   1.000
_cell.angle_alpha   90.00
_cell.angle_beta   90.00
_cell.angle_gamma   90.00
#
_symmetry.space_group_name_H-M   'P 1'
#
loop_
_entity.id
_entity.type
_entity.pdbx_description
1 polymer ?
#
loop_
_entity_poly.entity_id
_entity_poly.type
_entity_poly.pdbx_seq_one_letter_code
_entity_poly.pdbx_strand_id
1 'polypeptide(L)'
;MKKILAYVLLGIAAIAMAYYAFVYFVPYSEGTRAGELIKFSSRGVMVKTWEGQISQGISGAQIFSFSVLDKDEEVIEKMKQYQGEYVKLTYVERYGTFVFWGDTKYFVTDVELSQSPHFRR
;
A
#
# COMPACT_ATOMS: atom_id res chain seq x y z
N MET A 1 31.96 28.79 10.64
CA MET A 1 31.63 27.86 9.52
C MET A 1 30.95 26.57 9.99
N LYS A 2 31.52 25.78 10.91
CA LYS A 2 30.90 24.53 11.42
C LYS A 2 29.48 24.70 12.00
N LYS A 3 29.23 25.79 12.74
CA LYS A 3 27.90 26.10 13.32
C LYS A 3 26.85 26.42 12.24
N ILE A 4 27.23 27.15 11.20
CA ILE A 4 26.34 27.49 10.07
C ILE A 4 25.99 26.22 9.30
N LEU A 5 26.97 25.36 9.01
CA LEU A 5 26.73 24.06 8.37
C LEU A 5 25.79 23.18 9.21
N ALA A 6 25.96 23.17 10.53
CA ALA A 6 25.07 22.44 11.44
C ALA A 6 23.63 22.96 11.40
N TYR A 7 23.42 24.28 11.41
CA TYR A 7 22.08 24.86 11.29
C TYR A 7 21.43 24.59 9.93
N VAL A 8 22.20 24.62 8.84
CA VAL A 8 21.69 24.27 7.50
C VAL A 8 21.27 22.81 7.44
N LEU A 9 22.11 21.89 7.94
CA LEU A 9 21.76 20.46 7.98
C LEU A 9 20.53 20.19 8.85
N LEU A 10 20.41 20.88 9.99
CA LEU A 10 19.26 20.77 10.87
C LEU A 10 17.99 21.32 10.20
N GLY A 11 18.08 22.41 9.45
CA GLY A 11 16.97 22.95 8.65
C GLY A 11 16.51 21.97 7.57
N ILE A 12 17.45 21.36 6.83
CA ILE A 12 17.13 20.34 5.82
C ILE A 12 16.48 19.12 6.47
N ALA A 13 17.02 18.64 7.59
CA ALA A 13 16.44 17.51 8.32
C ALA A 13 15.03 17.82 8.81
N ALA A 14 14.78 19.03 9.33
CA ALA A 14 13.45 19.46 9.76
C ALA A 14 12.44 19.47 8.60
N ILE A 15 12.82 20.00 7.43
CA ILE A 15 11.96 20.01 6.24
C ILE A 15 11.69 18.57 5.76
N ALA A 16 12.71 17.71 5.74
CA ALA A 16 12.55 16.31 5.36
C ALA A 16 11.61 15.55 6.31
N MET A 17 11.73 15.76 7.62
CA MET A 17 10.83 15.18 8.61
C MET A 17 9.40 15.71 8.47
N ALA A 18 9.21 17.00 8.23
CA ALA A 18 7.90 17.59 8.01
C ALA A 18 7.24 17.01 6.75
N TYR A 19 7.99 16.87 5.66
CA TYR A 19 7.50 16.25 4.44
C TYR A 19 7.15 14.77 4.65
N TYR A 20 8.00 14.02 5.34
CA TYR A 20 7.74 12.62 5.69
C TYR A 20 6.46 12.48 6.53
N ALA A 21 6.28 13.32 7.54
CA ALA A 21 5.08 13.34 8.38
C ALA A 21 3.83 13.68 7.54
N PHE A 22 3.91 14.65 6.64
CA PHE A 22 2.82 15.00 5.75
C PHE A 22 2.39 13.79 4.88
N VAL A 23 3.34 13.11 4.24
CA VAL A 23 3.04 11.91 3.42
C VAL A 23 2.53 10.75 4.29
N TYR A 24 2.96 10.67 5.56
CA TYR A 24 2.51 9.60 6.46
C TYR A 24 1.08 9.80 7.00
N PHE A 25 0.74 11.04 7.39
CA PHE A 25 -0.49 11.31 8.13
C PHE A 25 -1.61 11.91 7.28
N VAL A 26 -1.29 12.50 6.12
CA VAL A 26 -2.29 13.12 5.25
C VAL A 26 -2.60 12.20 4.08
N PRO A 27 -3.75 11.49 4.10
CA PRO A 27 -4.19 10.70 2.97
C PRO A 27 -4.59 11.62 1.81
N TYR A 28 -4.21 11.24 0.59
CA TYR A 28 -4.70 11.89 -0.64
C TYR A 28 -6.13 11.47 -0.94
N SER A 29 -6.43 10.18 -0.76
CA SER A 29 -7.75 9.61 -0.98
C SER A 29 -7.92 8.36 -0.11
N GLU A 30 -9.15 8.03 0.22
CA GLU A 30 -9.53 6.81 0.91
C GLU A 30 -10.65 6.16 0.12
N GLY A 31 -10.62 4.83 0.00
CA GLY A 31 -11.63 4.15 -0.78
C GLY A 31 -11.57 2.64 -0.71
N THR A 32 -12.44 2.02 -1.50
CA THR A 32 -12.52 0.56 -1.59
C THR A 32 -12.45 0.10 -3.04
N ARG A 33 -11.79 -1.03 -3.28
CA ARG A 33 -11.78 -1.72 -4.58
C ARG A 33 -12.07 -3.19 -4.39
N ALA A 34 -12.86 -3.76 -5.28
CA ALA A 34 -13.13 -5.19 -5.29
C ALA A 34 -12.55 -5.85 -6.53
N GLY A 35 -12.11 -7.10 -6.39
CA GLY A 35 -11.51 -7.89 -7.44
C GLY A 35 -11.00 -9.23 -6.94
N GLU A 36 -10.57 -10.09 -7.85
CA GLU A 36 -9.94 -11.36 -7.52
C GLU A 36 -8.49 -11.15 -7.11
N LEU A 37 -8.07 -11.68 -5.96
CA LEU A 37 -6.70 -11.59 -5.48
C LEU A 37 -5.79 -12.52 -6.27
N ILE A 38 -5.18 -11.98 -7.32
CA ILE A 38 -4.35 -12.76 -8.26
C ILE A 38 -2.91 -12.93 -7.77
N LYS A 39 -2.42 -12.03 -6.91
CA LYS A 39 -1.04 -12.07 -6.43
C LYS A 39 -0.93 -11.38 -5.08
N PHE A 40 -0.18 -12.00 -4.18
CA PHE A 40 0.34 -11.37 -2.97
C PHE A 40 1.74 -11.92 -2.68
N SER A 41 2.74 -11.05 -2.56
CA SER A 41 4.14 -11.48 -2.42
C SER A 41 4.97 -10.48 -1.64
N SER A 42 5.85 -10.98 -0.76
CA SER A 42 6.92 -10.17 -0.16
C SER A 42 8.12 -10.10 -1.10
N ARG A 43 8.42 -8.91 -1.62
CA ARG A 43 9.46 -8.68 -2.63
C ARG A 43 10.35 -7.50 -2.26
N GLY A 44 11.51 -7.40 -2.91
CA GLY A 44 12.52 -6.39 -2.61
C GLY A 44 13.92 -7.01 -2.40
N VAL A 45 14.94 -6.16 -2.53
CA VAL A 45 16.36 -6.57 -2.46
C VAL A 45 16.98 -6.20 -1.11
N MET A 46 16.91 -4.92 -0.74
CA MET A 46 17.45 -4.42 0.55
C MET A 46 16.41 -4.44 1.67
N VAL A 47 15.19 -4.00 1.38
CA VAL A 47 14.04 -4.05 2.28
C VAL A 47 12.94 -4.84 1.57
N LYS A 48 12.33 -5.77 2.28
CA LYS A 48 11.18 -6.51 1.77
C LYS A 48 9.91 -5.72 2.05
N THR A 49 9.04 -5.63 1.05
CA THR A 49 7.72 -5.02 1.16
C THR A 49 6.66 -6.00 0.68
N TRP A 50 5.44 -5.88 1.20
CA TRP A 50 4.31 -6.71 0.80
C TRP A 50 3.55 -6.06 -0.32
N GLU A 51 3.55 -6.70 -1.49
CA GLU A 51 2.92 -6.19 -2.70
C GLU A 51 1.84 -7.15 -3.18
N GLY A 52 0.67 -6.61 -3.48
CA GLY A 52 -0.49 -7.35 -3.95
C GLY A 52 -1.09 -6.81 -5.24
N GLN A 53 -1.87 -7.65 -5.91
CA GLN A 53 -2.61 -7.28 -7.11
C GLN A 53 -3.99 -7.93 -7.09
N ILE A 54 -5.02 -7.14 -7.41
CA ILE A 54 -6.36 -7.66 -7.72
C ILE A 54 -6.71 -7.45 -9.19
N SER A 55 -7.48 -8.39 -9.74
CA SER A 55 -8.12 -8.29 -11.06
C SER A 55 -9.56 -7.79 -10.90
N GLN A 56 -9.88 -6.65 -11.52
CA GLN A 56 -11.20 -6.01 -11.44
C GLN A 56 -12.09 -6.23 -12.66
N GLY A 57 -11.58 -6.90 -13.72
CA GLY A 57 -12.25 -6.99 -15.01
C GLY A 57 -12.30 -8.41 -15.57
N ILE A 58 -13.07 -8.58 -16.65
CA ILE A 58 -13.17 -9.86 -17.36
C ILE A 58 -11.78 -10.24 -17.87
N SER A 59 -11.29 -11.42 -17.47
CA SER A 59 -10.00 -11.99 -17.88
C SER A 59 -8.75 -11.22 -17.42
N GLY A 60 -8.77 -10.48 -16.30
CA GLY A 60 -7.53 -9.87 -15.77
C GLY A 60 -7.12 -8.56 -16.44
N ALA A 61 -7.96 -7.97 -17.28
CA ALA A 61 -7.60 -6.80 -18.07
C ALA A 61 -7.33 -5.52 -17.24
N GLN A 62 -7.94 -5.41 -16.06
CA GLN A 62 -7.74 -4.28 -15.15
C GLN A 62 -7.11 -4.76 -13.85
N ILE A 63 -5.81 -4.56 -13.73
CA ILE A 63 -5.03 -4.90 -12.54
C ILE A 63 -4.91 -3.66 -11.66
N PHE A 64 -5.29 -3.81 -10.39
CA PHE A 64 -4.99 -2.84 -9.35
C PHE A 64 -3.86 -3.39 -8.47
N SER A 65 -2.71 -2.73 -8.53
CA SER A 65 -1.56 -3.02 -7.68
C SER A 65 -1.63 -2.18 -6.41
N PHE A 66 -1.31 -2.80 -5.28
CA PHE A 66 -1.32 -2.17 -3.97
C PHE A 66 -0.18 -2.70 -3.12
N SER A 67 0.11 -1.99 -2.03
CA SER A 67 1.09 -2.35 -1.03
C SER A 67 0.42 -2.52 0.33
N VAL A 68 1.01 -3.31 1.22
CA VAL A 68 0.57 -3.46 2.62
C VAL A 68 1.76 -3.11 3.51
N LEU A 69 1.55 -2.27 4.53
CA LEU A 69 2.61 -1.93 5.47
C LEU A 69 2.87 -3.11 6.41
N ASP A 70 4.14 -3.32 6.77
CA ASP A 70 4.54 -4.44 7.65
C ASP A 70 3.84 -4.43 9.01
N LYS A 71 3.41 -3.25 9.49
CA LYS A 71 2.67 -3.10 10.74
C LYS A 71 1.27 -3.72 10.71
N ASP A 72 0.71 -3.95 9.53
CA ASP A 72 -0.66 -4.41 9.34
C ASP A 72 -0.67 -5.95 9.19
N GLU A 73 -0.13 -6.64 10.21
CA GLU A 73 0.10 -8.10 10.20
C GLU A 73 -1.20 -8.90 9.95
N GLU A 74 -2.33 -8.43 10.49
CA GLU A 74 -3.64 -9.05 10.28
C GLU A 74 -4.05 -9.01 8.80
N VAL A 75 -3.79 -7.91 8.10
CA VAL A 75 -4.10 -7.77 6.68
C VAL A 75 -3.20 -8.70 5.86
N ILE A 76 -1.91 -8.77 6.20
CA ILE A 76 -0.94 -9.65 5.54
C ILE A 76 -1.38 -11.11 5.65
N GLU A 77 -1.82 -11.53 6.83
CA GLU A 77 -2.24 -12.91 7.06
C GLU A 77 -3.55 -13.24 6.34
N LYS A 78 -4.56 -12.35 6.41
CA LYS A 78 -5.79 -12.49 5.62
C LYS A 78 -5.51 -12.55 4.12
N MET A 79 -4.60 -11.73 3.60
CA MET A 79 -4.23 -11.73 2.18
C MET A 79 -3.63 -13.06 1.72
N LYS A 80 -2.77 -13.68 2.55
CA LYS A 80 -2.24 -15.02 2.25
C LYS A 80 -3.34 -16.07 2.23
N GLN A 81 -4.30 -15.98 3.15
CA GLN A 81 -5.41 -16.92 3.26
C GLN A 81 -6.41 -16.77 2.10
N TYR A 82 -6.66 -15.54 1.64
CA TYR A 82 -7.63 -15.23 0.59
C TYR A 82 -7.02 -15.23 -0.82
N GLN A 83 -5.82 -15.77 -0.99
CA GLN A 83 -5.16 -15.84 -2.29
C GLN A 83 -6.01 -16.65 -3.28
N GLY A 84 -6.35 -16.06 -4.43
CA GLY A 84 -7.23 -16.63 -5.44
C GLY A 84 -8.73 -16.38 -5.19
N GLU A 85 -9.10 -15.79 -4.06
CA GLU A 85 -10.49 -15.46 -3.74
C GLU A 85 -10.88 -14.07 -4.25
N TYR A 86 -12.19 -13.84 -4.37
CA TYR A 86 -12.72 -12.50 -4.65
C TYR A 86 -12.79 -11.69 -3.35
N VAL A 87 -12.07 -10.57 -3.31
CA VAL A 87 -11.91 -9.76 -2.11
C VAL A 87 -12.34 -8.32 -2.35
N LYS A 88 -12.74 -7.66 -1.26
CA LYS A 88 -12.91 -6.21 -1.19
C LYS A 88 -11.79 -5.65 -0.32
N LEU A 89 -11.02 -4.74 -0.90
CA LEU A 89 -9.90 -4.05 -0.28
C LEU A 89 -10.34 -2.67 0.16
N THR A 90 -9.99 -2.28 1.38
CA THR A 90 -10.03 -0.90 1.85
C THR A 90 -8.61 -0.35 1.81
N TYR A 91 -8.42 0.81 1.17
CA TYR A 91 -7.10 1.39 0.99
C TYR A 91 -7.07 2.88 1.26
N VAL A 92 -5.87 3.34 1.61
CA VAL A 92 -5.50 4.74 1.71
C VAL A 92 -4.48 5.04 0.62
N GLU A 93 -4.80 5.99 -0.25
CA GLU A 93 -3.86 6.56 -1.21
C GLU A 93 -3.04 7.66 -0.55
N ARG A 94 -1.72 7.57 -0.63
CA ARG A 94 -0.79 8.59 -0.13
C ARG A 94 -0.24 9.43 -1.28
N TYR A 95 0.23 10.63 -0.97
CA TYR A 95 0.88 11.50 -1.97
C TYR A 95 2.13 10.87 -2.60
N GLY A 96 2.82 10.01 -1.85
CA GLY A 96 4.01 9.28 -2.29
C GLY A 96 4.24 8.03 -1.46
N THR A 97 5.26 7.28 -1.85
CA THR A 97 5.76 6.11 -1.12
C THR A 97 7.28 6.19 -1.01
N PHE A 98 7.85 5.37 -0.13
CA PHE A 98 9.28 5.18 0.03
C PHE A 98 9.63 3.71 -0.24
N VAL A 99 10.87 3.45 -0.64
CA VAL A 99 11.36 2.10 -1.00
C VAL A 99 11.25 1.05 0.11
N PHE A 100 11.03 1.48 1.35
CA PHE A 100 10.88 0.64 2.54
C PHE A 100 9.42 0.57 3.04
N TRP A 101 8.47 1.21 2.35
CA TRP A 101 7.03 1.11 2.64
C TRP A 101 6.31 0.24 1.62
N GLY A 102 6.62 0.44 0.33
CA GLY A 102 6.01 -0.34 -0.74
C GLY A 102 6.21 0.29 -2.11
N ASP A 103 5.91 -0.49 -3.15
CA ASP A 103 6.09 -0.09 -4.54
C ASP A 103 5.00 0.88 -5.02
N THR A 104 3.86 0.94 -4.33
CA THR A 104 2.69 1.72 -4.75
C THR A 104 2.33 2.83 -3.76
N LYS A 105 1.46 3.75 -4.20
CA LYS A 105 0.88 4.78 -3.33
C LYS A 105 -0.39 4.30 -2.60
N TYR A 106 -0.87 3.11 -2.94
CA TYR A 106 -2.13 2.57 -2.45
C TYR A 106 -1.83 1.56 -1.35
N PHE A 107 -2.07 1.96 -0.10
CA PHE A 107 -1.82 1.12 1.05
C PHE A 107 -3.11 0.50 1.55
N VAL A 108 -3.23 -0.81 1.45
CA VAL A 108 -4.41 -1.53 1.92
C VAL A 108 -4.37 -1.62 3.44
N THR A 109 -5.47 -1.23 4.07
CA THR A 109 -5.64 -1.21 5.53
C THR A 109 -6.60 -2.28 6.02
N ASP A 110 -7.45 -2.83 5.14
CA ASP A 110 -8.32 -3.96 5.47
C ASP A 110 -8.70 -4.78 4.23
N VAL A 111 -9.05 -6.04 4.47
CA VAL A 111 -9.46 -7.00 3.44
C VAL A 111 -10.60 -7.88 3.95
N GLU A 112 -11.62 -7.99 3.11
CA GLU A 112 -12.82 -8.79 3.34
C GLU A 112 -13.07 -9.72 2.15
N LEU A 113 -13.53 -10.95 2.43
CA LEU A 113 -14.07 -11.82 1.38
C LEU A 113 -15.36 -11.22 0.84
N SER A 114 -15.52 -11.25 -0.48
CA SER A 114 -16.69 -10.70 -1.16
C SER A 114 -17.15 -11.65 -2.26
N GLN A 115 -18.46 -11.66 -2.53
CA GLN A 115 -18.96 -12.45 -3.64
C GLN A 115 -18.71 -11.75 -4.97
N SER A 116 -18.04 -12.46 -5.86
CA SER A 116 -17.85 -12.03 -7.24
C SER A 116 -19.21 -11.69 -7.87
N PRO A 117 -19.34 -10.50 -8.51
CA PRO A 117 -20.56 -10.10 -9.20
C PRO A 117 -21.01 -11.11 -10.25
N HIS A 118 -20.09 -11.92 -10.79
CA HIS A 118 -20.37 -12.94 -11.80
C HIS A 118 -21.16 -14.14 -11.26
N PHE A 119 -21.13 -14.37 -9.95
CA PHE A 119 -21.80 -15.51 -9.31
C PHE A 119 -22.97 -15.12 -8.40
N ARG A 120 -23.29 -13.81 -8.30
CA ARG A 120 -24.53 -13.35 -7.65
C ARG A 120 -25.73 -13.76 -8.51
N ARG A 121 -26.31 -14.92 -8.21
CA ARG A 121 -27.67 -15.30 -8.61
C ARG A 121 -28.67 -14.86 -7.55
#